data_AF-A0ABD1EV67-F1
#
_entry.id   AF-A0ABD1EV67-F1
#
_cell.length_a   1.000
_cell.length_b   1.000
_cell.length_c   1.000
_cell.angle_alpha   90.00
_cell.angle_beta   90.00
_cell.angle_gamma   90.00
#
_symmetry.space_group_name_H-M   'P 1'
#
loop_
_entity.id
_entity.type
_entity.pdbx_description
1 polymer ?
#
loop_
_entity_poly.entity_id
_entity_poly.type
_entity_poly.pdbx_seq_one_letter_code
_entity_poly.pdbx_strand_id
1 'polypeptide(L)'
;MSGHKYIKSTNPFDDDQDDDIDDETFLKNSRRPPPSTQRSFDAQVQSFQERKRQIEENTIRSTEQSLSILRDSEQIGIATAEELMRQREKLEKTDKQLDDINNTLRFSQKHINGIKSVFSSLKNYMSGRNEKSPTPSSSTPSTVRESISNPNLQENLQTYDRYSEHPSTRLRGNIYDAPPSQGYSSGSSSRDFSAKLDANLQEMCSNISRLKGLASELGQEIDSQNDLIDNISNKADQADLMVQRQNKEMLKILKK
;
A
#
# COMPACT_ATOMS: atom_id res chain seq x y z
N MET A 1 -70.30 41.58 12.12
CA MET A 1 -69.91 41.04 10.79
C MET A 1 -68.40 41.00 10.74
N SER A 2 -67.83 39.80 10.56
CA SER A 2 -66.39 39.49 10.71
C SER A 2 -65.59 40.03 9.52
N GLY A 3 -64.53 40.80 9.76
CA GLY A 3 -63.61 41.29 8.73
C GLY A 3 -62.43 40.35 8.55
N HIS A 4 -62.43 39.54 7.51
CA HIS A 4 -61.26 38.75 7.11
C HIS A 4 -60.36 39.59 6.19
N LYS A 5 -59.11 39.84 6.62
CA LYS A 5 -58.03 40.34 5.77
C LYS A 5 -57.46 39.16 4.97
N TYR A 6 -57.53 39.21 3.65
CA TYR A 6 -56.83 38.27 2.77
C TYR A 6 -55.37 38.70 2.61
N ILE A 7 -54.46 37.79 2.90
CA ILE A 7 -53.01 37.96 2.70
C ILE A 7 -52.74 37.61 1.24
N LYS A 8 -52.18 38.55 0.47
CA LYS A 8 -51.76 38.35 -0.93
C LYS A 8 -50.64 37.29 -0.95
N SER A 9 -50.86 36.17 -1.64
CA SER A 9 -49.88 35.11 -1.82
C SER A 9 -48.69 35.61 -2.65
N THR A 10 -47.48 35.32 -2.17
CA THR A 10 -46.21 35.61 -2.84
C THR A 10 -45.84 34.42 -3.72
N ASN A 11 -46.55 34.24 -4.84
CA ASN A 11 -46.14 33.31 -5.90
C ASN A 11 -45.67 34.13 -7.11
N PRO A 12 -44.37 34.07 -7.46
CA PRO A 12 -43.76 34.91 -8.51
C PRO A 12 -43.88 34.29 -9.92
N PHE A 13 -44.81 33.34 -10.14
CA PHE A 13 -44.95 32.61 -11.40
C PHE A 13 -46.37 32.66 -11.99
N ASP A 14 -47.31 33.38 -11.37
CA ASP A 14 -48.70 33.50 -11.81
C ASP A 14 -49.02 34.90 -12.39
N ASP A 15 -48.03 35.58 -12.98
CA ASP A 15 -48.30 36.76 -13.80
C ASP A 15 -48.49 36.31 -15.26
N ASP A 16 -49.64 35.68 -15.52
CA ASP A 16 -50.22 35.52 -16.86
C ASP A 16 -50.74 36.89 -17.35
N GLN A 17 -49.83 37.84 -17.54
CA GLN A 17 -50.09 39.04 -18.33
C GLN A 17 -49.17 39.00 -19.54
N ASP A 18 -49.83 38.90 -20.69
CA ASP A 18 -49.31 39.01 -22.05
C ASP A 18 -48.54 40.32 -22.25
N ASP A 19 -47.35 40.42 -21.66
CA ASP A 19 -46.37 41.43 -21.99
C ASP A 19 -45.52 40.86 -23.12
N ASP A 20 -46.07 40.90 -24.34
CA ASP A 20 -45.25 40.90 -25.55
C ASP A 20 -44.26 42.07 -25.38
N ILE A 21 -43.03 41.74 -24.97
CA ILE A 21 -41.96 42.71 -24.81
C ILE A 21 -41.68 43.25 -26.21
N ASP A 22 -42.28 44.41 -26.49
CA ASP A 22 -42.18 45.10 -27.78
C ASP A 22 -40.70 45.18 -28.19
N ASP A 23 -40.41 44.79 -29.42
CA ASP A 23 -39.07 44.71 -30.01
C ASP A 23 -38.31 46.03 -29.79
N GLU A 24 -39.03 47.15 -29.80
CA GLU A 24 -38.50 48.48 -29.49
C GLU A 24 -37.99 48.63 -28.05
N THR A 25 -38.63 47.98 -27.08
CA THR A 25 -38.23 47.99 -25.66
C THR A 25 -36.99 47.13 -25.45
N PHE A 26 -36.90 45.99 -26.14
CA PHE A 26 -35.72 45.13 -26.14
C PHE A 26 -34.52 45.79 -26.86
N LEU A 27 -34.76 46.46 -27.99
CA LEU A 27 -33.74 47.22 -28.74
C LEU A 27 -33.33 48.52 -28.04
N LYS A 28 -34.23 49.18 -27.29
CA LYS A 28 -33.88 50.34 -26.42
C LYS A 28 -32.99 49.94 -25.26
N ASN A 29 -33.23 48.78 -24.65
CA ASN A 29 -32.37 48.26 -23.59
C ASN A 29 -31.02 47.77 -24.13
N SER A 30 -30.92 47.53 -25.44
CA SER A 30 -29.67 47.26 -26.16
C SER A 30 -28.88 48.54 -26.53
N ARG A 31 -29.35 49.74 -26.12
CA ARG A 31 -28.52 50.96 -26.22
C ARG A 31 -27.30 50.80 -25.32
N ARG A 32 -26.13 50.74 -25.97
CA ARG A 32 -24.79 50.76 -25.37
C ARG A 32 -24.79 51.49 -24.02
N PRO A 33 -24.39 50.82 -22.92
CA PRO A 33 -24.23 51.50 -21.65
C PRO A 33 -23.28 52.71 -21.80
N PRO A 34 -23.43 53.78 -21.00
CA PRO A 34 -22.53 54.92 -21.07
C PRO A 34 -21.07 54.45 -20.86
N PRO A 35 -20.08 55.09 -21.50
CA PRO A 35 -18.68 54.63 -21.51
C PRO A 35 -18.03 54.53 -20.13
N SER A 36 -18.63 55.15 -19.09
CA SER A 36 -18.26 54.99 -17.68
C SER A 36 -18.66 53.62 -17.10
N THR A 37 -19.85 53.12 -17.41
CA THR A 37 -20.35 51.82 -16.92
C THR A 37 -19.70 50.65 -17.67
N GLN A 38 -19.39 50.84 -18.96
CA GLN A 38 -18.67 49.86 -19.78
C GLN A 38 -17.25 49.61 -19.27
N ARG A 39 -16.51 50.67 -18.89
CA ARG A 39 -15.19 50.52 -18.25
C ARG A 39 -15.24 49.78 -16.91
N SER A 40 -16.30 49.97 -16.13
CA SER A 40 -16.48 49.25 -14.85
C SER A 40 -16.74 47.76 -15.05
N PHE A 41 -17.54 47.40 -16.06
CA PHE A 41 -17.82 46.01 -16.40
C PHE A 41 -16.59 45.32 -17.00
N ASP A 42 -15.87 45.98 -17.91
CA ASP A 42 -14.65 45.44 -18.52
C ASP A 42 -13.55 45.21 -17.48
N ALA A 43 -13.37 46.13 -16.53
CA ALA A 43 -12.43 45.97 -15.41
C ALA A 43 -12.82 44.79 -14.50
N GLN A 44 -14.12 44.60 -14.25
CA GLN A 44 -14.62 43.48 -13.48
C GLN A 44 -14.38 42.14 -14.21
N VAL A 45 -14.67 42.06 -15.51
CA VAL A 45 -14.40 40.87 -16.34
C VAL A 45 -12.91 40.53 -16.37
N GLN A 46 -12.02 41.52 -16.50
CA GLN A 46 -10.58 41.30 -16.43
C GLN A 46 -10.13 40.74 -15.08
N SER A 47 -10.66 41.27 -13.97
CA SER A 47 -10.34 40.76 -12.63
C SER A 47 -10.77 39.30 -12.43
N PHE A 48 -11.93 38.91 -13.01
CA PHE A 48 -12.40 37.53 -12.98
C PHE A 48 -11.52 36.61 -13.84
N GLN A 49 -11.10 37.06 -15.03
CA GLN A 49 -10.20 36.30 -15.90
C GLN A 49 -8.83 36.09 -15.25
N GLU A 50 -8.28 37.11 -14.59
CA GLU A 50 -7.03 36.99 -13.87
C GLU A 50 -7.14 36.02 -12.68
N ARG A 51 -8.19 36.13 -11.88
CA ARG A 51 -8.45 35.17 -10.80
C ARG A 51 -8.58 33.75 -11.34
N LYS A 52 -9.29 33.55 -12.46
CA LYS A 52 -9.40 32.23 -13.12
C LYS A 52 -8.02 31.68 -13.48
N ARG A 53 -7.18 32.47 -14.13
CA ARG A 53 -5.81 32.08 -14.52
C ARG A 53 -4.95 31.72 -13.31
N GLN A 54 -5.02 32.49 -12.23
CA GLN A 54 -4.28 32.21 -11.00
C GLN A 54 -4.72 30.89 -10.37
N ILE A 55 -6.02 30.60 -10.35
CA ILE A 55 -6.54 29.32 -9.86
C ILE A 55 -6.04 28.18 -10.74
N GLU A 56 -6.14 28.32 -12.06
CA GLU A 56 -5.66 27.31 -13.03
C GLU A 56 -4.17 26.99 -12.82
N GLU A 57 -3.31 28.01 -12.73
CA GLU A 57 -1.88 27.83 -12.51
C GLU A 57 -1.56 27.16 -11.17
N ASN A 58 -2.21 27.61 -10.09
CA ASN A 58 -2.04 27.01 -8.77
C ASN A 58 -2.50 25.56 -8.73
N THR A 59 -3.59 25.23 -9.43
CA THR A 59 -4.09 23.85 -9.53
C THR A 59 -3.11 22.96 -10.28
N ILE A 60 -2.58 23.38 -11.43
CA ILE A 60 -1.57 22.59 -12.15
C ILE A 60 -0.34 22.36 -11.27
N ARG A 61 0.20 23.42 -10.68
CA ARG A 61 1.37 23.33 -9.80
C ARG A 61 1.14 22.37 -8.63
N SER A 62 -0.05 22.41 -8.02
CA SER A 62 -0.43 21.49 -6.94
C SER A 62 -0.46 20.04 -7.42
N THR A 63 -0.98 19.77 -8.62
CA THR A 63 -1.00 18.41 -9.18
C THR A 63 0.39 17.91 -9.57
N GLU A 64 1.25 18.77 -10.11
CA GLU A 64 2.65 18.43 -10.41
C GLU A 64 3.43 18.10 -9.13
N GLN A 65 3.25 18.89 -8.06
CA GLN A 65 3.86 18.59 -6.77
C GLN A 65 3.35 17.25 -6.20
N SER A 66 2.04 17.00 -6.31
CA SER A 66 1.45 15.73 -5.86
C SER A 66 2.00 14.54 -6.63
N LEU A 67 2.21 14.67 -7.94
CA LEU A 67 2.86 13.64 -8.76
C LEU A 67 4.29 13.34 -8.30
N SER A 68 5.07 14.38 -7.99
CA SER A 68 6.42 14.19 -7.44
C SER A 68 6.37 13.40 -6.13
N ILE A 69 5.51 13.79 -5.19
CA ILE A 69 5.36 13.11 -3.90
C ILE A 69 4.93 11.66 -4.10
N LEU A 70 4.01 11.39 -5.03
CA LEU A 70 3.56 10.03 -5.32
C LEU A 70 4.69 9.15 -5.88
N ARG A 71 5.53 9.69 -6.77
CA ARG A 71 6.69 8.96 -7.31
C ARG A 71 7.74 8.71 -6.24
N ASP A 72 8.02 9.71 -5.40
CA ASP A 72 8.95 9.56 -4.27
C ASP A 72 8.42 8.51 -3.28
N SER A 73 7.12 8.52 -3.01
CA SER A 73 6.46 7.52 -2.15
C SER A 73 6.54 6.12 -2.74
N GLU A 74 6.41 5.98 -4.07
CA GLU A 74 6.52 4.68 -4.77
C GLU A 74 7.95 4.13 -4.65
N GLN A 75 8.96 4.96 -4.86
CA GLN A 75 10.36 4.57 -4.69
C GLN A 75 10.66 4.13 -3.25
N ILE A 76 10.18 4.88 -2.25
CA ILE A 76 10.34 4.50 -0.85
C ILE A 76 9.61 3.19 -0.55
N GLY A 77 8.41 2.99 -1.11
CA GLY A 77 7.65 1.75 -0.99
C GLY A 77 8.39 0.54 -1.56
N ILE A 78 9.00 0.68 -2.74
CA ILE A 78 9.81 -0.38 -3.37
C ILE A 78 11.02 -0.70 -2.51
N ALA A 79 11.80 0.30 -2.07
CA ALA A 79 12.94 0.07 -1.20
C ALA A 79 12.55 -0.60 0.13
N THR A 80 11.36 -0.28 0.65
CA THR A 80 10.80 -0.93 1.83
C THR A 80 10.46 -2.39 1.55
N ALA A 81 9.87 -2.71 0.40
CA ALA A 81 9.57 -4.08 -0.02
C ALA A 81 10.84 -4.93 -0.12
N GLU A 82 11.90 -4.39 -0.73
CA GLU A 82 13.20 -5.07 -0.83
C GLU A 82 13.79 -5.37 0.55
N GLU A 83 13.73 -4.42 1.49
CA GLU A 83 14.22 -4.64 2.84
C GLU A 83 13.37 -5.67 3.60
N LEU A 84 12.03 -5.67 3.44
CA LEU A 84 11.18 -6.70 4.03
C LEU A 84 11.53 -8.09 3.48
N MET A 85 11.76 -8.23 2.17
CA MET A 85 12.21 -9.51 1.60
C MET A 85 13.54 -9.96 2.21
N ARG A 86 14.51 -9.05 2.36
CA ARG A 86 15.78 -9.35 3.00
C ARG A 86 15.62 -9.74 4.48
N GLN A 87 14.68 -9.12 5.18
CA GLN A 87 14.35 -9.48 6.57
C GLN A 87 13.72 -10.88 6.64
N ARG A 88 12.80 -11.20 5.73
CA ARG A 88 12.19 -12.52 5.63
C ARG A 88 13.24 -13.63 5.48
N GLU A 89 14.21 -13.47 4.57
CA GLU A 89 15.28 -14.45 4.39
C GLU A 89 16.07 -14.72 5.67
N LYS A 90 16.32 -13.66 6.47
CA LYS A 90 16.99 -13.80 7.76
C LYS A 90 16.13 -14.59 8.74
N LEU A 91 14.83 -14.29 8.82
CA LEU A 91 13.89 -15.02 9.68
C LEU A 91 13.80 -16.49 9.27
N GLU A 92 13.67 -16.81 7.98
CA GLU A 92 13.63 -18.20 7.50
C GLU A 92 14.93 -18.96 7.81
N LYS A 93 16.08 -18.28 7.72
CA LYS A 93 17.36 -18.87 8.13
C LYS A 93 17.39 -19.15 9.63
N THR A 94 16.91 -18.21 10.45
CA THR A 94 16.81 -18.39 11.90
C THR A 94 15.86 -19.53 12.25
N ASP A 95 14.71 -19.65 11.59
CA ASP A 95 13.75 -20.73 11.79
C ASP A 95 14.36 -22.11 11.53
N LYS A 96 15.07 -22.27 10.39
CA LYS A 96 15.80 -23.51 10.06
C LYS A 96 16.89 -23.83 11.08
N GLN A 97 17.66 -22.82 11.52
CA GLN A 97 18.69 -23.02 12.53
C GLN A 97 18.10 -23.48 13.86
N LEU A 98 16.93 -22.97 14.25
CA LEU A 98 16.24 -23.42 15.46
C LEU A 98 15.69 -24.84 15.34
N ASP A 99 15.25 -25.26 14.15
CA ASP A 99 14.90 -26.67 13.89
C ASP A 99 16.12 -27.58 14.03
N ASP A 100 17.26 -27.19 13.47
CA ASP A 100 18.52 -27.94 13.58
C ASP A 100 18.99 -28.04 15.03
N ILE A 101 18.89 -26.95 15.80
CA ILE A 101 19.19 -26.93 17.24
C ILE A 101 18.26 -27.89 17.98
N ASN A 102 16.94 -27.79 17.78
CA ASN A 102 15.98 -28.67 18.45
C ASN A 102 16.21 -30.15 18.11
N ASN A 103 16.51 -30.47 16.85
CA ASN A 103 16.85 -31.83 16.42
C ASN A 103 18.16 -32.32 17.05
N THR A 104 19.18 -31.46 17.07
CA THR A 104 20.47 -31.75 17.70
C THR A 104 20.29 -32.00 19.19
N LEU A 105 19.50 -31.18 19.88
CA LEU A 105 19.19 -31.37 21.30
C LEU A 105 18.45 -32.68 21.55
N ARG A 106 17.50 -33.08 20.71
CA ARG A 106 16.85 -34.40 20.84
C ARG A 106 17.84 -35.55 20.73
N PHE A 107 18.80 -35.45 19.81
CA PHE A 107 19.86 -36.44 19.66
C PHE A 107 20.84 -36.44 20.85
N SER A 108 21.28 -35.25 21.28
CA SER A 108 22.10 -35.04 22.49
C SER A 108 21.44 -35.64 23.73
N GLN A 109 20.12 -35.51 23.89
CA GLN A 109 19.39 -36.13 25.00
C GLN A 109 19.46 -37.67 24.97
N LYS A 110 19.37 -38.28 23.78
CA LYS A 110 19.53 -39.74 23.63
C LYS A 110 20.94 -40.18 24.05
N HIS A 111 21.97 -39.41 23.70
CA HIS A 111 23.34 -39.68 24.14
C HIS A 111 23.53 -39.52 25.63
N ILE A 112 23.01 -38.44 26.23
CA ILE A 112 23.04 -38.22 27.68
C ILE A 112 22.37 -39.39 28.42
N ASN A 113 21.24 -39.88 27.92
CA ASN A 113 20.56 -41.06 28.49
C ASN A 113 21.42 -42.33 28.35
N GLY A 114 22.10 -42.52 27.22
CA GLY A 114 23.07 -43.61 27.03
C GLY A 114 24.23 -43.54 28.02
N ILE A 115 24.81 -42.35 28.24
CA ILE A 115 25.92 -42.14 29.19
C ILE A 115 25.47 -42.42 30.63
N LYS A 116 24.27 -41.99 31.01
CA LYS A 116 23.67 -42.34 32.33
C LYS A 116 23.56 -43.85 32.50
N SER A 117 23.13 -44.57 31.47
CA SER A 117 22.97 -46.03 31.51
C SER A 117 24.29 -46.77 31.69
N VAL A 118 25.36 -46.38 30.98
CA VAL A 118 26.68 -47.02 31.13
C VAL A 118 27.31 -46.72 32.50
N PHE A 119 27.17 -45.49 33.01
CA PHE A 119 27.66 -45.15 34.34
C PHE A 119 26.86 -45.86 35.45
N SER A 120 25.55 -45.99 35.28
CA SER A 120 24.70 -46.76 36.20
C SER A 120 25.08 -48.24 36.19
N SER A 121 25.33 -48.83 35.01
CA SER A 121 25.78 -50.22 34.88
C SER A 121 27.15 -50.44 35.50
N LEU A 122 28.11 -49.53 35.30
CA LEU A 122 29.41 -49.54 35.96
C LEU A 122 29.30 -49.42 37.49
N LYS A 123 28.43 -48.52 37.97
CA LYS A 123 28.18 -48.37 39.42
C LYS A 123 27.51 -49.61 40.00
N ASN A 124 26.55 -50.23 39.31
CA ASN A 124 25.90 -51.46 39.77
C ASN A 124 26.85 -52.66 39.76
N TYR A 125 27.68 -52.77 38.71
CA TYR A 125 28.70 -53.82 38.59
C TYR A 125 29.76 -53.71 39.69
N MET A 126 30.23 -52.49 40.00
CA MET A 126 31.19 -52.27 41.08
C MET A 126 30.56 -52.31 42.47
N SER A 127 29.23 -52.17 42.57
CA SER A 127 28.48 -52.23 43.83
C SER A 127 27.94 -53.63 44.17
N GLY A 128 28.17 -54.65 43.32
CA GLY A 128 27.92 -56.05 43.67
C GLY A 128 26.47 -56.44 44.00
N ARG A 129 25.46 -55.77 43.44
CA ARG A 129 24.04 -56.16 43.64
C ARG A 129 23.41 -56.57 42.31
N ASN A 130 23.18 -57.88 42.18
CA ASN A 130 22.47 -58.50 41.06
C ASN A 130 20.97 -58.19 41.15
N GLU A 131 20.42 -57.40 40.23
CA GLU A 131 19.01 -57.55 39.85
C GLU A 131 18.72 -57.07 38.41
N LYS A 132 17.69 -57.68 37.82
CA LYS A 132 17.38 -57.86 36.40
C LYS A 132 17.14 -56.56 35.60
N SER A 133 17.56 -56.57 34.32
CA SER A 133 17.36 -55.50 33.32
C SER A 133 16.04 -55.61 32.53
N PRO A 134 15.38 -54.50 32.14
CA PRO A 134 14.46 -54.47 31.01
C PRO A 134 15.05 -53.77 29.76
N THR A 135 14.62 -54.25 28.61
CA THR A 135 14.99 -53.89 27.22
C THR A 135 14.43 -52.53 26.74
N PRO A 136 15.08 -51.81 25.81
CA PRO A 136 14.51 -50.63 25.17
C PRO A 136 13.87 -50.96 23.81
N SER A 137 12.61 -50.55 23.61
CA SER A 137 11.93 -50.56 22.31
C SER A 137 12.19 -49.24 21.55
N SER A 138 12.65 -49.39 20.31
CA SER A 138 12.86 -48.30 19.34
C SER A 138 11.60 -48.12 18.50
N SER A 139 11.01 -46.92 18.49
CA SER A 139 9.99 -46.51 17.52
C SER A 139 10.54 -45.40 16.61
N THR A 140 10.24 -45.57 15.32
CA THR A 140 10.59 -44.74 14.16
C THR A 140 9.77 -43.43 14.11
N PRO A 141 10.26 -42.34 13.48
CA PRO A 141 9.45 -41.16 13.20
C PRO A 141 8.85 -41.19 11.78
N SER A 142 7.65 -40.64 11.65
CA SER A 142 6.88 -40.49 10.41
C SER A 142 6.96 -39.06 9.85
N THR A 143 6.95 -39.00 8.52
CA THR A 143 6.36 -37.98 7.62
C THR A 143 6.94 -36.57 7.59
N VAL A 144 7.70 -36.32 6.51
CA VAL A 144 8.05 -34.99 5.99
C VAL A 144 6.78 -34.34 5.42
N ARG A 145 6.46 -33.12 5.87
CA ARG A 145 5.48 -32.24 5.23
C ARG A 145 6.22 -31.24 4.36
N GLU A 146 5.92 -31.30 3.07
CA GLU A 146 6.45 -30.44 2.02
C GLU A 146 5.85 -29.04 2.15
N SER A 147 6.72 -28.03 2.24
CA SER A 147 6.35 -26.63 2.34
C SER A 147 6.09 -26.09 0.94
N ILE A 148 4.89 -25.55 0.74
CA ILE A 148 4.47 -24.90 -0.50
C ILE A 148 5.19 -23.55 -0.59
N SER A 149 6.24 -23.50 -1.40
CA SER A 149 6.84 -22.25 -1.84
C SER A 149 5.91 -21.57 -2.84
N ASN A 150 5.38 -20.39 -2.51
CA ASN A 150 4.64 -19.53 -3.42
C ASN A 150 5.64 -18.72 -4.28
N PRO A 151 5.70 -18.94 -5.62
CA PRO A 151 6.65 -18.24 -6.50
C PRO A 151 6.19 -16.85 -6.98
N ASN A 152 5.07 -16.33 -6.47
CA ASN A 152 4.36 -15.20 -7.09
C ASN A 152 4.96 -13.80 -6.89
N LEU A 153 5.94 -13.62 -6.00
CA LEU A 153 6.53 -12.30 -5.75
C LEU A 153 7.60 -11.91 -6.80
N GLN A 154 8.31 -12.89 -7.35
CA GLN A 154 9.44 -12.62 -8.24
C GLN A 154 9.00 -12.31 -9.68
N GLU A 155 7.83 -12.77 -10.09
CA GLU A 155 7.24 -12.51 -11.41
C GLU A 155 6.63 -11.10 -11.48
N ASN A 156 6.11 -10.57 -10.36
CA ASN A 156 5.40 -9.29 -10.35
C ASN A 156 6.35 -8.08 -10.32
N LEU A 157 7.58 -8.23 -9.78
CA LEU A 157 8.59 -7.16 -9.80
C LEU A 157 9.04 -6.79 -11.22
N GLN A 158 9.07 -7.74 -12.16
CA GLN A 158 9.48 -7.48 -13.55
C GLN A 158 8.47 -6.62 -14.33
N THR A 159 7.23 -6.53 -13.84
CA THR A 159 6.18 -5.71 -14.47
C THR A 159 6.39 -4.22 -14.19
N TYR A 160 7.04 -3.85 -13.07
CA TYR A 160 7.27 -2.46 -12.69
C TYR A 160 8.44 -1.79 -13.42
N ASP A 161 9.43 -2.57 -13.89
CA ASP A 161 10.60 -2.06 -14.64
C ASP A 161 10.26 -1.57 -16.06
N ARG A 162 9.04 -1.84 -16.56
CA ARG A 162 8.67 -1.60 -17.96
C ARG A 162 8.00 -0.24 -18.21
N TYR A 163 8.46 0.80 -17.53
CA TYR A 163 7.98 2.19 -17.73
C TYR A 163 8.25 2.74 -19.14
N SER A 164 9.13 2.11 -19.92
CA SER A 164 9.55 2.57 -21.25
C SER A 164 8.60 2.20 -22.40
N GLU A 165 7.59 1.34 -22.21
CA GLU A 165 6.79 0.79 -23.32
C GLU A 165 5.26 1.06 -23.23
N HIS A 166 4.79 1.85 -22.27
CA HIS A 166 3.36 2.04 -22.03
C HIS A 166 2.67 2.85 -23.17
N PRO A 167 1.46 2.47 -23.64
CA PRO A 167 0.76 3.14 -24.74
C PRO A 167 0.45 4.64 -24.50
N SER A 168 0.44 5.09 -23.25
CA SER A 168 0.29 6.51 -22.87
C SER A 168 1.47 7.39 -23.29
N THR A 169 2.69 6.84 -23.41
CA THR A 169 3.85 7.60 -23.92
C THR A 169 3.89 7.66 -25.45
N ARG A 170 3.30 6.67 -26.13
CA ARG A 170 3.17 6.62 -27.60
C ARG A 170 2.10 7.56 -28.16
N LEU A 171 1.06 7.86 -27.38
CA LEU A 171 -0.03 8.76 -27.78
C LEU A 171 0.38 10.24 -27.88
N ARG A 172 1.57 10.62 -27.39
CA ARG A 172 2.10 11.99 -27.48
C ARG A 172 2.66 12.36 -28.86
N GLY A 173 2.79 11.40 -29.79
CA GLY A 173 3.42 11.62 -31.10
C GLY A 173 2.51 12.04 -32.26
N ASN A 174 1.18 11.87 -32.17
CA ASN A 174 0.33 11.84 -33.37
C ASN A 174 -0.87 12.81 -33.41
N ILE A 175 -0.89 13.90 -32.63
CA ILE A 175 -2.04 14.85 -32.58
C ILE A 175 -1.66 16.23 -33.15
N TYR A 176 -0.81 16.29 -34.18
CA TYR A 176 -0.37 17.57 -34.76
C TYR A 176 -0.87 17.85 -36.18
N ASP A 177 -1.78 17.03 -36.74
CA ASP A 177 -2.12 17.12 -38.17
C ASP A 177 -3.63 17.27 -38.45
N ALA A 178 -4.28 18.23 -37.78
CA ALA A 178 -5.61 18.71 -38.16
C ALA A 178 -5.56 20.21 -38.47
N PRO A 179 -6.10 20.69 -39.62
CA PRO A 179 -5.96 22.07 -40.06
C PRO A 179 -6.78 23.04 -39.18
N PRO A 180 -6.28 24.28 -38.94
CA PRO A 180 -6.92 25.21 -38.02
C PRO A 180 -8.10 25.92 -38.69
N SER A 181 -9.32 25.68 -38.20
CA SER A 181 -10.45 26.56 -38.47
C SER A 181 -10.40 27.77 -37.54
N GLN A 182 -10.22 28.95 -38.13
CA GLN A 182 -10.17 30.25 -37.45
C GLN A 182 -11.51 30.56 -36.79
N GLY A 183 -11.51 30.65 -35.45
CA GLY A 183 -12.62 31.16 -34.65
C GLY A 183 -12.12 31.62 -33.27
N TYR A 184 -11.98 32.94 -33.12
CA TYR A 184 -11.84 33.75 -31.90
C TYR A 184 -11.20 33.11 -30.64
N SER A 185 -9.96 33.53 -30.39
CA SER A 185 -9.03 33.12 -29.34
C SER A 185 -9.38 33.54 -27.89
N SER A 186 -10.44 33.00 -27.28
CA SER A 186 -10.61 33.07 -25.81
C SER A 186 -10.92 31.72 -25.14
N GLY A 187 -11.04 30.63 -25.91
CA GLY A 187 -11.26 29.28 -25.39
C GLY A 187 -10.02 28.37 -25.31
N SER A 188 -8.89 28.79 -25.89
CA SER A 188 -7.69 27.93 -26.01
C SER A 188 -7.04 27.63 -24.66
N SER A 189 -6.76 28.67 -23.86
CA SER A 189 -6.04 28.52 -22.58
C SER A 189 -6.79 27.63 -21.59
N SER A 190 -8.12 27.71 -21.56
CA SER A 190 -8.94 26.91 -20.66
C SER A 190 -8.96 25.43 -21.08
N ARG A 191 -8.96 25.14 -22.38
CA ARG A 191 -8.88 23.76 -22.90
C ARG A 191 -7.50 23.15 -22.65
N ASP A 192 -6.44 23.93 -22.86
CA ASP A 192 -5.06 23.51 -22.61
C ASP A 192 -4.82 23.24 -21.12
N PHE A 193 -5.40 24.07 -20.23
CA PHE A 193 -5.41 23.82 -18.79
C PHE A 193 -6.14 22.53 -18.44
N SER A 194 -7.38 22.35 -18.89
CA SER A 194 -8.18 21.16 -18.57
C SER A 194 -7.50 19.88 -19.06
N ALA A 195 -6.91 19.88 -20.26
CA ALA A 195 -6.19 18.73 -20.79
C ALA A 195 -4.95 18.37 -19.94
N LYS A 196 -4.18 19.36 -19.49
CA LYS A 196 -3.03 19.13 -18.60
C LYS A 196 -3.47 18.63 -17.23
N LEU A 197 -4.54 19.21 -16.69
CA LEU A 197 -5.08 18.80 -15.40
C LEU A 197 -5.55 17.34 -15.45
N ASP A 198 -6.34 16.97 -16.45
CA ASP A 198 -6.82 15.59 -16.63
C ASP A 198 -5.66 14.61 -16.80
N ALA A 199 -4.63 14.97 -17.58
CA ALA A 199 -3.44 14.13 -17.72
C ALA A 199 -2.72 13.91 -16.38
N ASN A 200 -2.52 14.98 -15.61
CA ASN A 200 -1.91 14.89 -14.29
C ASN A 200 -2.74 14.04 -13.33
N LEU A 201 -4.06 14.25 -13.30
CA LEU A 201 -4.98 13.49 -12.44
C LEU A 201 -5.02 12.00 -12.81
N GLN A 202 -4.99 11.68 -14.11
CA GLN A 202 -4.94 10.29 -14.57
C GLN A 202 -3.64 9.61 -14.13
N GLU A 203 -2.50 10.31 -14.24
CA GLU A 203 -1.23 9.79 -13.75
C GLU A 203 -1.25 9.61 -12.22
N MET A 204 -1.79 10.58 -11.48
CA MET A 204 -1.95 10.48 -10.03
C MET A 204 -2.80 9.25 -9.64
N CYS A 205 -3.92 9.03 -10.32
CA CYS A 205 -4.77 7.85 -10.09
C CYS A 205 -4.02 6.54 -10.33
N SER A 206 -3.18 6.48 -11.38
CA SER A 206 -2.35 5.32 -11.67
C SER A 206 -1.31 5.08 -10.56
N ASN A 207 -0.60 6.14 -10.15
CA ASN A 207 0.43 6.07 -9.10
C ASN A 207 -0.19 5.64 -7.76
N ILE A 208 -1.36 6.20 -7.39
CA ILE A 208 -2.08 5.82 -6.18
C ILE A 208 -2.52 4.34 -6.23
N SER A 209 -2.95 3.86 -7.39
CA SER A 209 -3.34 2.45 -7.55
C SER A 209 -2.14 1.51 -7.36
N ARG A 210 -0.96 1.86 -7.90
CA ARG A 210 0.28 1.12 -7.69
C ARG A 210 0.72 1.15 -6.23
N LEU A 211 0.71 2.33 -5.61
CA LEU A 211 0.98 2.50 -4.18
C LEU A 211 0.04 1.67 -3.29
N LYS A 212 -1.24 1.58 -3.65
CA LYS A 212 -2.19 0.71 -2.94
C LYS A 212 -1.82 -0.77 -3.09
N GLY A 213 -1.42 -1.19 -4.28
CA GLY A 213 -0.92 -2.54 -4.53
C GLY A 213 0.29 -2.86 -3.63
N LEU A 214 1.31 -2.01 -3.69
CA LEU A 214 2.50 -2.10 -2.83
C LEU A 214 2.13 -2.12 -1.34
N ALA A 215 1.27 -1.22 -0.88
CA ALA A 215 0.86 -1.18 0.52
C ALA A 215 0.14 -2.46 0.97
N SER A 216 -0.68 -3.05 0.09
CA SER A 216 -1.34 -4.34 0.38
C SER A 216 -0.35 -5.49 0.45
N GLU A 217 0.62 -5.54 -0.46
CA GLU A 217 1.67 -6.59 -0.49
C GLU A 217 2.59 -6.46 0.72
N LEU A 218 3.04 -5.24 1.04
CA LEU A 218 3.83 -4.95 2.25
C LEU A 218 3.08 -5.37 3.52
N GLY A 219 1.77 -5.09 3.60
CA GLY A 219 0.94 -5.51 4.72
C GLY A 219 0.88 -7.02 4.88
N GLN A 220 0.62 -7.75 3.78
CA GLN A 220 0.60 -9.22 3.79
C GLN A 220 1.96 -9.83 4.15
N GLU A 221 3.05 -9.23 3.68
CA GLU A 221 4.41 -9.69 4.01
C GLU A 221 4.72 -9.47 5.50
N ILE A 222 4.32 -8.33 6.08
CA ILE A 222 4.45 -8.08 7.51
C ILE A 222 3.65 -9.11 8.33
N ASP A 223 2.39 -9.36 7.96
CA ASP A 223 1.56 -10.37 8.65
C ASP A 223 2.20 -11.76 8.56
N SER A 224 2.70 -12.15 7.38
CA SER A 224 3.42 -13.42 7.20
C SER A 224 4.71 -13.50 8.02
N GLN A 225 5.46 -12.40 8.16
CA GLN A 225 6.67 -12.36 8.98
C GLN A 225 6.34 -12.41 10.46
N ASN A 226 5.24 -11.81 10.92
CA ASN A 226 4.78 -11.92 12.30
C ASN A 226 4.48 -13.38 12.67
N ASP A 227 3.77 -14.11 11.81
CA ASP A 227 3.52 -15.55 12.01
C ASP A 227 4.83 -16.35 12.06
N LEU A 228 5.82 -16.00 11.23
CA LEU A 228 7.14 -16.65 11.26
C LEU A 228 7.90 -16.34 12.55
N ILE A 229 7.83 -15.11 13.05
CA ILE A 229 8.45 -14.70 14.31
C ILE A 229 7.83 -15.47 15.49
N ASP A 230 6.51 -15.65 15.52
CA ASP A 230 5.84 -16.43 16.56
C ASP A 230 6.32 -17.89 16.56
N ASN A 231 6.48 -18.49 15.39
CA ASN A 231 7.03 -19.84 15.25
C ASN A 231 8.48 -19.92 15.73
N ILE A 232 9.32 -18.96 15.33
CA ILE A 232 10.71 -18.83 15.79
C ILE A 232 10.76 -18.69 17.31
N SER A 233 9.91 -17.85 17.90
CA SER A 233 9.84 -17.64 19.35
C SER A 233 9.53 -18.95 20.08
N ASN A 234 8.52 -19.69 19.63
CA ASN A 234 8.15 -20.98 20.21
C ASN A 234 9.29 -22.01 20.11
N LYS A 235 9.97 -22.09 18.95
CA LYS A 235 11.11 -22.99 18.76
C LYS A 235 12.31 -22.59 19.61
N ALA A 236 12.55 -21.29 19.78
CA ALA A 236 13.63 -20.76 20.61
C ALA A 236 13.39 -21.07 22.09
N ASP A 237 12.18 -20.88 22.59
CA ASP A 237 11.81 -21.23 23.97
C ASP A 237 11.97 -22.73 24.23
N GLN A 238 11.55 -23.57 23.28
CA GLN A 238 11.75 -25.02 23.36
C GLN A 238 13.24 -25.39 23.40
N ALA A 239 14.05 -24.78 22.53
CA ALA A 239 15.48 -25.01 22.49
C ALA A 239 16.15 -24.59 23.82
N ASP A 240 15.82 -23.41 24.36
CA ASP A 240 16.37 -22.92 25.63
C ASP A 240 16.02 -23.87 26.79
N LEU A 241 14.76 -24.27 26.92
CA LEU A 241 14.34 -25.23 27.96
C LEU A 241 15.11 -26.57 27.84
N MET A 242 15.30 -27.08 26.62
CA MET A 242 16.04 -28.31 26.38
C MET A 242 17.54 -28.17 26.70
N VAL A 243 18.17 -27.06 26.29
CA VAL A 243 19.57 -26.74 26.63
C VAL A 243 19.77 -26.67 28.14
N GLN A 244 18.92 -25.91 28.85
CA GLN A 244 19.00 -25.78 30.31
C GLN A 244 18.85 -27.14 31.01
N ARG A 245 17.92 -27.97 30.55
CA ARG A 245 17.72 -29.32 31.10
C ARG A 245 18.94 -30.20 30.86
N GLN A 246 19.48 -30.23 29.63
CA GLN A 246 20.64 -31.03 29.27
C GLN A 246 21.89 -30.59 30.00
N ASN A 247 22.11 -29.28 30.17
CA ASN A 247 23.21 -28.73 30.96
C ASN A 247 23.13 -29.21 32.42
N LYS A 248 21.94 -29.16 33.05
CA LYS A 248 21.74 -29.69 34.41
C LYS A 248 22.02 -31.19 34.49
N GLU A 249 21.63 -31.96 33.49
CA GLU A 249 21.87 -33.41 33.44
C GLU A 249 23.34 -33.76 33.22
N MET A 250 24.03 -33.03 32.34
CA MET A 250 25.45 -33.21 32.06
C MET A 250 26.30 -32.87 33.29
N LEU A 251 26.00 -31.78 34.00
CA LEU A 251 26.66 -31.42 35.26
C LEU A 251 26.52 -32.53 36.31
N LYS A 252 25.34 -33.17 36.42
CA LYS A 252 25.14 -34.31 37.32
C LYS A 252 25.97 -35.54 36.93
N ILE A 253 26.18 -35.79 35.63
CA ILE A 253 27.01 -36.91 35.15
C ILE A 253 28.49 -36.65 35.45
N LEU A 254 28.95 -35.41 35.24
CA LEU A 254 30.36 -35.06 35.38
C LEU A 254 30.86 -35.00 36.83
N LYS A 255 29.97 -35.08 37.83
CA LYS A 255 30.30 -35.02 39.27
C LYS A 255 31.42 -34.01 39.56
N LYS A 256 31.11 -32.72 39.40
CA LYS A 256 31.46 -31.76 40.44
C LYS A 256 30.39 -31.85 41.53
#